data_AF-A0A1U7HSE6-F1
#
_entry.id   AF-A0A1U7HSE6-F1
#
_cell.length_a   1.000
_cell.length_b   1.000
_cell.length_c   1.000
_cell.angle_alpha   90.00
_cell.angle_beta   90.00
_cell.angle_gamma   90.00
#
_symmetry.space_group_name_H-M   'P 1'
#
loop_
_entity.id
_entity.type
_entity.pdbx_description
1 polymer ?
#
loop_
_entity_poly.entity_id
_entity_poly.type
_entity_poly.pdbx_seq_one_letter_code
_entity_poly.pdbx_strand_id
1 'polypeptide(L)'
;MAQAIEREINQLTLKELSLDAAKLWSQIEEASELGEEGKVEQLVQELMGVQDGIETKIDAIAWVVDQLNLDLETWEERKVRVAELHDRVISRRKTQLEQIKRTLIHLHEIGLISDKNIGKERVIEIRDNPPKVANLLVEVDDQDFPDEFRVIKYQANNKAILEAYKSGKDISDVAEITIGKQVRFKVQSATKGRNKKNHN
;
A
#
# COMPACT_ATOMS: atom_id res chain seq x y z
N MET A 1 10.52 30.01 -37.18
CA MET A 1 10.47 28.54 -37.22
C MET A 1 10.67 27.93 -35.83
N ALA A 2 11.69 28.33 -35.06
CA ALA A 2 11.93 27.81 -33.70
C ALA A 2 10.68 27.79 -32.76
N GLN A 3 9.90 28.88 -32.70
CA GLN A 3 8.70 28.96 -31.84
C GLN A 3 7.56 28.01 -32.23
N ALA A 4 7.51 27.55 -33.49
CA ALA A 4 6.49 26.60 -33.93
C ALA A 4 6.86 25.17 -33.49
N ILE A 5 8.15 24.84 -33.61
CA ILE A 5 8.73 23.56 -33.19
C ILE A 5 8.62 23.39 -31.66
N GLU A 6 8.94 24.42 -30.89
CA GLU A 6 8.79 24.41 -29.41
C GLU A 6 7.34 24.20 -28.95
N ARG A 7 6.35 24.74 -29.69
CA ARG A 7 4.93 24.53 -29.38
C ARG A 7 4.47 23.11 -29.66
N GLU A 8 4.96 22.52 -30.73
CA GLU A 8 4.62 21.16 -31.14
C GLU A 8 5.20 20.13 -30.15
N ILE A 9 6.47 20.31 -29.76
CA ILE A 9 7.17 19.48 -28.76
C ILE A 9 6.43 19.46 -27.41
N ASN A 10 5.90 20.60 -26.95
CA ASN A 10 5.18 20.68 -25.68
C ASN A 10 3.81 19.95 -25.67
N GLN A 11 3.19 19.76 -26.84
CA GLN A 11 1.92 19.04 -26.98
C GLN A 11 2.08 17.52 -27.00
N LEU A 12 3.26 17.03 -27.40
CA LEU A 12 3.56 15.61 -27.46
C LEU A 12 3.64 14.98 -26.06
N THR A 13 3.30 13.70 -26.01
CA THR A 13 3.47 12.84 -24.85
C THR A 13 4.94 12.41 -24.71
N LEU A 14 5.36 12.01 -23.51
CA LEU A 14 6.70 11.45 -23.29
C LEU A 14 6.99 10.27 -24.24
N LYS A 15 5.97 9.47 -24.55
CA LYS A 15 6.06 8.37 -25.52
C LYS A 15 6.40 8.88 -26.92
N GLU A 16 5.66 9.88 -27.41
CA GLU A 16 5.87 10.43 -28.75
C GLU A 16 7.24 11.09 -28.87
N LEU A 17 7.64 11.90 -27.88
CA LEU A 17 8.97 12.51 -27.82
C LEU A 17 10.09 11.46 -27.81
N SER A 18 9.93 10.37 -27.05
CA SER A 18 10.91 9.28 -27.02
C SER A 18 11.02 8.57 -28.37
N LEU A 19 9.90 8.40 -29.08
CA LEU A 19 9.88 7.79 -30.41
C LEU A 19 10.53 8.71 -31.45
N ASP A 20 10.27 10.01 -31.38
CA ASP A 20 10.85 10.98 -32.31
C ASP A 20 12.35 11.16 -32.05
N ALA A 21 12.80 11.16 -30.81
CA ALA A 21 14.23 11.10 -30.47
C ALA A 21 14.90 9.86 -31.07
N ALA A 22 14.27 8.68 -30.99
CA ALA A 22 14.81 7.45 -31.57
C ALA A 22 14.90 7.50 -33.11
N LYS A 23 13.90 8.11 -33.78
CA LYS A 23 13.93 8.34 -35.23
C LYS A 23 15.05 9.30 -35.62
N LEU A 24 15.20 10.42 -34.92
CA LEU A 24 16.25 11.40 -35.17
C LEU A 24 17.64 10.77 -35.01
N TRP A 25 17.84 9.93 -34.00
CA TRP A 25 19.08 9.14 -33.86
C TRP A 25 19.37 8.27 -35.08
N SER A 26 18.36 7.56 -35.60
CA SER A 26 18.52 6.71 -36.79
C SER A 26 18.87 7.54 -38.04
N GLN A 27 18.24 8.72 -38.19
CA GLN A 27 18.51 9.63 -39.31
C GLN A 27 19.88 10.28 -39.23
N ILE A 28 20.38 10.56 -38.02
CA ILE A 28 21.74 11.07 -37.80
C ILE A 28 22.76 10.02 -38.22
N GLU A 29 22.56 8.75 -37.84
CA GLU A 29 23.44 7.65 -38.21
C GLU A 29 23.51 7.49 -39.74
N GLU A 30 22.35 7.45 -40.41
CA GLU A 30 22.28 7.39 -41.89
C GLU A 30 22.94 8.59 -42.58
N ALA A 31 22.69 9.82 -42.11
CA ALA A 31 23.28 11.03 -42.69
C ALA A 31 24.81 11.09 -42.46
N SER A 32 25.29 10.56 -41.33
CA SER A 32 26.71 10.46 -41.03
C SER A 32 27.43 9.47 -41.93
N GLU A 33 26.82 8.32 -42.22
CA GLU A 33 27.37 7.32 -43.15
C GLU A 33 27.45 7.85 -44.59
N LEU A 34 26.50 8.69 -44.98
CA LEU A 34 26.44 9.31 -46.30
C LEU A 34 27.34 10.56 -46.45
N GLY A 35 27.98 11.03 -45.36
CA GLY A 35 28.85 12.20 -45.36
C GLY A 35 28.10 13.54 -45.50
N GLU A 36 26.82 13.59 -45.14
CA GLU A 36 25.98 14.79 -45.22
C GLU A 36 26.12 15.68 -43.96
N GLU A 37 27.32 16.22 -43.70
CA GLU A 37 27.64 16.94 -42.45
C GLU A 37 26.64 18.07 -42.10
N GLY A 38 26.20 18.87 -43.08
CA GLY A 38 25.25 19.95 -42.84
C GLY A 38 23.84 19.48 -42.44
N LYS A 39 23.46 18.25 -42.79
CA LYS A 39 22.18 17.63 -42.37
C LYS A 39 22.32 16.99 -41.00
N VAL A 40 23.49 16.44 -40.68
CA VAL A 40 23.80 15.94 -39.33
C VAL A 40 23.68 17.08 -38.31
N GLU A 41 24.25 18.26 -38.58
CA GLU A 41 24.13 19.41 -37.68
C GLU A 41 22.67 19.83 -37.43
N GLN A 42 21.83 19.82 -38.48
CA GLN A 42 20.41 20.14 -38.36
C GLN A 42 19.65 19.11 -37.51
N LEU A 43 19.85 17.82 -37.78
CA LEU A 43 19.20 16.74 -37.04
C LEU A 43 19.63 16.69 -35.57
N VAL A 44 20.89 17.03 -35.27
CA VAL A 44 21.37 17.15 -33.89
C VAL A 44 20.70 18.31 -33.16
N GLN A 45 20.49 19.45 -33.80
CA GLN A 45 19.73 20.56 -33.18
C GLN A 45 18.27 20.18 -32.92
N GLU A 46 17.63 19.48 -33.85
CA GLU A 46 16.27 18.97 -33.65
C GLU A 46 16.22 17.96 -32.49
N LEU A 47 17.20 17.06 -32.39
CA LEU A 47 17.30 16.10 -31.30
C LEU A 47 17.47 16.79 -29.94
N MET A 48 18.29 17.84 -29.86
CA MET A 48 18.42 18.64 -28.63
C MET A 48 17.07 19.24 -28.20
N GLY A 49 16.31 19.81 -29.14
CA GLY A 49 14.98 20.35 -28.84
C GLY A 49 14.00 19.27 -28.33
N VAL A 50 14.04 18.06 -28.92
CA VAL A 50 13.22 16.93 -28.45
C VAL A 50 13.66 16.47 -27.05
N GLN A 51 14.96 16.45 -26.75
CA GLN A 51 15.47 16.10 -25.42
C GLN A 51 15.05 17.10 -24.35
N ASP A 52 15.12 18.40 -24.62
CA ASP A 52 14.61 19.44 -23.70
C ASP A 52 13.09 19.26 -23.42
N GLY A 53 12.34 18.87 -24.45
CA GLY A 53 10.93 18.50 -24.33
C GLY A 53 10.70 17.27 -23.45
N ILE A 54 11.54 16.24 -23.57
CA ILE A 54 11.50 15.03 -22.74
C ILE A 54 11.74 15.38 -21.28
N GLU A 55 12.78 16.17 -20.98
CA GLU A 55 13.10 16.60 -19.61
C GLU A 55 11.93 17.35 -18.97
N THR A 56 11.39 18.34 -19.69
CA THR A 56 10.22 19.11 -19.25
C THR A 56 9.02 18.20 -18.97
N LYS A 57 8.80 17.18 -19.81
CA LYS A 57 7.68 16.25 -19.63
C LYS A 57 7.90 15.29 -18.46
N ILE A 58 9.13 14.83 -18.22
CA ILE A 58 9.48 14.01 -17.06
C ILE A 58 9.21 14.80 -15.77
N ASP A 59 9.65 16.06 -15.70
CA ASP A 59 9.40 16.92 -14.55
C ASP A 59 7.90 17.16 -14.32
N ALA A 60 7.14 17.43 -15.39
CA ALA A 60 5.70 17.59 -15.30
C ALA A 60 5.01 16.30 -14.79
N ILE A 61 5.44 15.12 -15.26
CA ILE A 61 4.93 13.84 -14.80
C ILE A 61 5.28 13.62 -13.32
N ALA A 62 6.53 13.89 -12.92
CA ALA A 62 6.96 13.77 -11.53
C ALA A 62 6.13 14.67 -10.61
N TRP A 63 5.89 15.93 -11.01
CA TRP A 63 5.05 16.86 -10.26
C TRP A 63 3.61 16.37 -10.12
N VAL A 64 3.00 15.86 -11.20
CA VAL A 64 1.65 15.28 -11.14
C VAL A 64 1.62 14.06 -10.22
N VAL A 65 2.62 13.19 -10.27
CA VAL A 65 2.73 12.03 -9.39
C VAL A 65 2.83 12.45 -7.93
N ASP A 66 3.66 13.45 -7.61
CA ASP A 66 3.79 13.98 -6.26
C ASP A 66 2.46 14.58 -5.75
N GLN A 67 1.76 15.34 -6.59
CA GLN A 67 0.44 15.87 -6.28
C GLN A 67 -0.58 14.76 -6.01
N LEU A 68 -0.61 13.72 -6.86
CA LEU A 68 -1.50 12.58 -6.68
C LEU A 68 -1.18 11.79 -5.41
N ASN A 69 0.10 11.61 -5.07
CA ASN A 69 0.49 10.96 -3.83
C ASN A 69 0.02 11.74 -2.60
N LEU A 70 0.16 13.07 -2.62
CA LEU A 70 -0.30 13.94 -1.53
C LEU A 70 -1.84 13.94 -1.41
N ASP A 71 -2.55 13.96 -2.54
CA ASP A 71 -4.00 13.85 -2.56
C ASP A 71 -4.46 12.50 -2.00
N LEU A 72 -3.81 11.39 -2.39
CA LEU A 72 -4.10 10.06 -1.87
C LEU A 72 -3.86 9.97 -0.36
N GLU A 73 -2.73 10.45 0.14
CA GLU A 73 -2.43 10.49 1.57
C GLU A 73 -3.50 11.27 2.35
N THR A 74 -3.90 12.44 1.81
CA THR A 74 -4.96 13.26 2.40
C THR A 74 -6.31 12.54 2.44
N TRP A 75 -6.68 11.84 1.36
CA TRP A 75 -7.94 11.08 1.29
C TRP A 75 -7.93 9.85 2.20
N GLU A 76 -6.80 9.17 2.32
CA GLU A 76 -6.62 8.07 3.26
C GLU A 76 -6.75 8.53 4.71
N GLU A 77 -6.13 9.65 5.09
CA GLU A 77 -6.25 10.22 6.43
C GLU A 77 -7.72 10.60 6.74
N ARG A 78 -8.41 11.23 5.79
CA ARG A 78 -9.83 11.56 5.92
C ARG A 78 -10.69 10.31 6.12
N LYS A 79 -10.42 9.23 5.37
CA LYS A 79 -11.13 7.95 5.51
C LYS A 79 -10.95 7.38 6.91
N VAL A 80 -9.72 7.34 7.43
CA VAL A 80 -9.43 6.87 8.79
C VAL A 80 -10.21 7.69 9.82
N ARG A 81 -10.17 9.02 9.72
CA ARG A 81 -10.87 9.90 10.65
C ARG A 81 -12.39 9.69 10.66
N VAL A 82 -13.00 9.49 9.48
CA VAL A 82 -14.43 9.19 9.38
C VAL A 82 -14.75 7.83 9.99
N ALA A 83 -13.92 6.81 9.75
CA ALA A 83 -14.10 5.50 10.35
C ALA A 83 -14.03 5.58 11.89
N GLU A 84 -13.02 6.27 12.44
CA GLU A 84 -12.89 6.48 13.89
C GLU A 84 -14.12 7.17 14.50
N LEU A 85 -14.69 8.17 13.81
CA LEU A 85 -15.90 8.85 14.28
C LEU A 85 -17.08 7.87 14.37
N HIS A 86 -17.27 7.03 13.36
CA HIS A 86 -18.32 6.01 13.37
C HIS A 86 -18.06 4.96 14.45
N ASP A 87 -16.82 4.51 14.62
CA ASP A 87 -16.43 3.56 15.66
C ASP A 87 -16.72 4.10 17.06
N ARG A 88 -16.47 5.40 17.32
CA ARG A 88 -16.84 6.05 18.58
C ARG A 88 -18.35 6.04 18.81
N VAL A 89 -19.15 6.34 17.78
CA VAL A 89 -20.62 6.31 17.88
C VAL A 89 -21.10 4.88 18.15
N ILE A 90 -20.61 3.91 17.40
CA ILE A 90 -20.94 2.48 17.56
C ILE A 90 -20.57 2.02 18.97
N SER A 91 -19.36 2.34 19.44
CA SER A 91 -18.88 2.00 20.77
C SER A 91 -19.78 2.58 21.87
N ARG A 92 -20.18 3.85 21.74
CA ARG A 92 -21.13 4.48 22.67
C ARG A 92 -22.48 3.76 22.69
N ARG A 93 -23.02 3.40 21.53
CA ARG A 93 -24.30 2.65 21.43
C ARG A 93 -24.20 1.24 21.99
N LYS A 94 -23.10 0.53 21.72
CA LYS A 94 -22.80 -0.78 22.32
C LYS A 94 -22.72 -0.67 23.84
N THR A 95 -22.02 0.35 24.36
CA THR A 95 -21.92 0.59 25.81
C THR A 95 -23.29 0.85 26.44
N GLN A 96 -24.12 1.68 25.81
CA GLN A 96 -25.50 1.93 26.28
C GLN A 96 -26.34 0.65 26.31
N LEU A 97 -26.26 -0.18 25.25
CA LEU A 97 -26.97 -1.45 25.19
C LEU A 97 -26.50 -2.42 26.28
N GLU A 98 -25.19 -2.56 26.47
CA GLU A 98 -24.63 -3.41 27.52
C GLU A 98 -24.99 -2.91 28.92
N GLN A 99 -25.04 -1.58 29.13
CA GLN A 99 -25.49 -1.02 30.39
C GLN A 99 -26.96 -1.38 30.66
N ILE A 100 -27.85 -1.29 29.67
CA ILE A 100 -29.25 -1.72 29.80
C ILE A 100 -29.32 -3.20 30.18
N LYS A 101 -28.59 -4.07 29.48
CA LYS A 101 -28.56 -5.51 29.79
C LYS A 101 -28.06 -5.78 31.20
N ARG A 102 -26.95 -5.16 31.61
CA ARG A 102 -26.38 -5.30 32.96
C ARG A 102 -27.37 -4.86 34.03
N THR A 103 -28.08 -3.75 33.81
CA THR A 103 -29.13 -3.30 34.73
C THR A 103 -30.25 -4.33 34.83
N LEU A 104 -30.72 -4.90 33.71
CA LEU A 104 -31.76 -5.94 33.74
C LEU A 104 -31.30 -7.20 34.48
N ILE A 105 -30.07 -7.65 34.24
CA ILE A 105 -29.49 -8.80 34.96
C ILE A 105 -29.41 -8.48 36.45
N HIS A 106 -28.91 -7.31 36.82
CA HIS A 106 -28.81 -6.90 38.23
C HIS A 106 -30.19 -6.86 38.92
N LEU A 107 -31.21 -6.30 38.27
CA LEU A 107 -32.58 -6.28 38.79
C LEU A 107 -33.13 -7.69 39.01
N HIS A 108 -32.78 -8.63 38.13
CA HIS A 108 -33.13 -10.03 38.27
C HIS A 108 -32.41 -10.70 39.45
N GLU A 109 -31.10 -10.48 39.58
CA GLU A 109 -30.27 -11.03 40.68
C GLU A 109 -30.76 -10.59 42.06
N ILE A 110 -31.25 -9.35 42.20
CA ILE A 110 -31.82 -8.86 43.46
C ILE A 110 -33.32 -9.18 43.62
N GLY A 111 -33.91 -9.92 42.68
CA GLY A 111 -35.28 -10.41 42.75
C GLY A 111 -36.38 -9.40 42.42
N LEU A 112 -36.06 -8.27 41.79
CA LEU A 112 -37.05 -7.24 41.43
C LEU A 112 -37.81 -7.56 40.13
N ILE A 113 -37.25 -8.37 39.24
CA ILE A 113 -37.89 -8.85 38.02
C ILE A 113 -37.69 -10.36 37.87
N SER A 114 -38.60 -11.04 37.17
CA SER A 114 -38.55 -12.49 36.95
C SER A 114 -37.77 -12.86 35.68
N ASP A 115 -37.57 -14.15 35.42
CA ASP A 115 -36.96 -14.64 34.17
C ASP A 115 -37.72 -14.23 32.92
N LYS A 116 -39.05 -13.99 33.02
CA LYS A 116 -39.91 -13.62 31.90
C LYS A 116 -40.79 -12.43 32.25
N ASN A 117 -40.52 -11.29 31.62
CA ASN A 117 -41.24 -10.02 31.84
C ASN A 117 -42.01 -9.63 30.58
N ILE A 118 -43.35 -9.61 30.67
CA ILE A 118 -44.25 -9.33 29.54
C ILE A 118 -44.66 -7.86 29.56
N GLY A 119 -44.28 -7.12 28.52
CA GLY A 119 -44.78 -5.77 28.24
C GLY A 119 -46.00 -5.78 27.31
N LYS A 120 -46.48 -4.59 26.94
CA LYS A 120 -47.68 -4.44 26.07
C LYS A 120 -47.50 -5.05 24.68
N GLU A 121 -46.30 -4.92 24.12
CA GLU A 121 -45.99 -5.37 22.74
C GLU A 121 -44.75 -6.27 22.67
N ARG A 122 -43.98 -6.39 23.76
CA ARG A 122 -42.66 -7.01 23.77
C ARG A 122 -42.43 -7.78 25.06
N VAL A 123 -41.57 -8.79 25.01
CA VAL A 123 -41.19 -9.62 26.16
C VAL A 123 -39.68 -9.54 26.38
N ILE A 124 -39.26 -9.47 27.63
CA ILE A 124 -37.86 -9.63 28.04
C ILE A 124 -37.73 -11.01 28.68
N GLU A 125 -36.82 -11.81 28.15
CA GLU A 125 -36.48 -13.14 28.70
C GLU A 125 -35.02 -13.13 29.15
N ILE A 126 -34.80 -13.50 30.41
CA ILE A 126 -33.50 -13.69 31.02
C ILE A 126 -33.25 -15.20 31.03
N ARG A 127 -32.11 -15.62 30.49
CA ARG A 127 -31.73 -17.03 30.34
C ARG A 127 -30.24 -17.17 30.59
N ASP A 128 -29.85 -18.32 31.11
CA ASP A 128 -28.45 -18.68 31.22
C ASP A 128 -27.83 -18.86 29.83
N ASN A 129 -26.62 -18.31 29.68
CA ASN A 129 -25.82 -18.59 28.50
C ASN A 129 -25.32 -20.05 28.54
N PRO A 130 -25.07 -20.68 27.38
CA PRO A 130 -24.37 -21.95 27.34
C PRO A 130 -23.05 -21.88 28.11
N PRO A 131 -22.68 -22.92 28.87
CA PRO A 131 -21.43 -22.93 29.62
C PRO A 131 -20.25 -22.77 28.66
N LYS A 132 -19.28 -21.94 29.06
CA LYS A 132 -18.04 -21.71 28.32
C LYS A 132 -16.86 -22.01 29.21
N VAL A 133 -15.80 -22.55 28.62
CA VAL A 133 -14.50 -22.67 29.29
C VAL A 133 -13.94 -21.25 29.46
N ALA A 134 -13.97 -20.74 30.69
CA ALA A 134 -13.56 -19.37 30.98
C ALA A 134 -12.04 -19.21 31.01
N ASN A 135 -11.35 -20.16 31.65
CA ASN A 135 -9.91 -20.24 31.75
C ASN A 135 -9.48 -21.71 31.78
N LEU A 136 -8.30 -22.00 31.24
CA LEU A 136 -7.63 -23.27 31.48
C LEU A 136 -6.87 -23.14 32.81
N LEU A 137 -7.02 -24.13 33.67
CA LEU A 137 -6.30 -24.18 34.95
C LEU A 137 -4.86 -24.69 34.81
N VAL A 138 -4.54 -25.26 33.65
CA VAL A 138 -3.24 -25.85 33.28
C VAL A 138 -2.89 -25.38 31.87
N GLU A 139 -1.62 -25.08 31.62
CA GLU A 139 -1.14 -24.67 30.30
C GLU A 139 -1.20 -25.84 29.31
N VAL A 140 -1.47 -25.56 28.04
CA VAL A 140 -1.66 -26.60 27.00
C VAL A 140 -0.40 -27.44 26.77
N ASP A 141 0.77 -26.82 26.96
CA ASP A 141 2.08 -27.45 26.79
C ASP A 141 2.58 -28.18 28.06
N ASP A 142 1.85 -28.08 29.17
CA ASP A 142 2.15 -28.79 30.40
C ASP A 142 1.79 -30.28 30.23
N GLN A 143 2.60 -31.18 30.80
CA GLN A 143 2.36 -32.63 30.79
C GLN A 143 1.06 -33.00 31.51
N ASP A 144 0.66 -32.21 32.50
CA ASP A 144 -0.58 -32.42 33.25
C ASP A 144 -1.84 -32.03 32.46
N PHE A 145 -1.70 -31.39 31.29
CA PHE A 145 -2.83 -31.07 30.42
C PHE A 145 -3.31 -32.32 29.66
N PRO A 146 -4.59 -32.72 29.75
CA PRO A 146 -5.08 -33.94 29.13
C PRO A 146 -4.95 -33.93 27.60
N ASP A 147 -4.40 -35.00 27.05
CA ASP A 147 -4.17 -35.16 25.61
C ASP A 147 -5.47 -35.08 24.79
N GLU A 148 -6.60 -35.49 25.36
CA GLU A 148 -7.92 -35.45 24.71
C GLU A 148 -8.39 -34.02 24.34
N PHE A 149 -7.84 -33.00 24.99
CA PHE A 149 -8.11 -31.59 24.68
C PHE A 149 -7.00 -30.91 23.87
N ARG A 150 -5.94 -31.65 23.49
CA ARG A 150 -4.83 -31.12 22.67
C ARG A 150 -5.13 -31.22 21.18
N VAL A 151 -4.79 -30.16 20.44
CA VAL A 151 -4.89 -30.13 18.97
C VAL A 151 -3.54 -29.75 18.38
N ILE A 152 -2.93 -30.65 17.60
CA ILE A 152 -1.67 -30.39 16.91
C ILE A 152 -1.94 -29.55 15.65
N LYS A 153 -1.30 -28.38 15.55
CA LYS A 153 -1.37 -27.52 14.35
C LYS A 153 -0.06 -27.59 13.57
N TYR A 154 -0.13 -27.99 12.30
CA TYR A 154 0.98 -27.87 11.36
C TYR A 154 0.92 -26.52 10.64
N GLN A 155 2.06 -25.81 10.58
CA GLN A 155 2.19 -24.55 9.85
C GLN A 155 3.44 -24.58 8.96
N ALA A 156 3.32 -24.05 7.75
CA ALA A 156 4.43 -23.95 6.80
C ALA A 156 5.44 -22.89 7.24
N ASN A 157 6.74 -23.23 7.15
CA ASN A 157 7.82 -22.28 7.42
C ASN A 157 8.25 -21.55 6.14
N ASN A 158 7.46 -20.55 5.76
CA ASN A 158 7.69 -19.80 4.51
C ASN A 158 9.05 -19.08 4.49
N LYS A 159 9.62 -18.71 5.65
CA LYS A 159 10.95 -18.09 5.72
C LYS A 159 12.04 -19.07 5.30
N ALA A 160 12.00 -20.29 5.84
CA ALA A 160 12.95 -21.34 5.47
C ALA A 160 12.83 -21.73 4.00
N ILE A 161 11.60 -21.76 3.45
CA ILE A 161 11.36 -22.03 2.03
C ILE A 161 12.00 -20.93 1.15
N LEU A 162 11.84 -19.66 1.51
CA LEU A 162 12.46 -18.54 0.77
C LEU A 162 13.98 -18.51 0.88
N GLU A 163 14.55 -18.88 2.03
CA GLU A 163 16.00 -19.01 2.21
C GLU A 163 16.58 -20.16 1.38
N ALA A 164 15.88 -21.29 1.33
CA ALA A 164 16.22 -22.42 0.45
C ALA A 164 16.23 -21.99 -1.03
N TYR A 165 15.21 -21.25 -1.47
CA TYR A 165 15.18 -20.70 -2.83
C TYR A 165 16.37 -19.75 -3.11
N LYS A 166 16.65 -18.81 -2.21
CA LYS A 166 17.76 -17.85 -2.35
C LYS A 166 19.14 -18.53 -2.37
N SER A 167 19.28 -19.66 -1.69
CA SER A 167 20.52 -20.46 -1.65
C SER A 167 20.64 -21.44 -2.83
N GLY A 168 19.69 -21.44 -3.76
CA GLY A 168 19.72 -22.29 -4.96
C GLY A 168 19.27 -23.73 -4.72
N LYS A 169 18.63 -24.02 -3.59
CA LYS A 169 18.01 -25.33 -3.34
C LYS A 169 16.72 -25.44 -4.14
N ASP A 170 16.54 -26.57 -4.82
CA ASP A 170 15.28 -26.85 -5.51
C ASP A 170 14.15 -27.05 -4.48
N ILE A 171 13.09 -26.27 -4.65
CA ILE A 171 11.89 -26.25 -3.82
C ILE A 171 10.60 -26.36 -4.65
N SER A 172 10.72 -26.66 -5.94
CA SER A 172 9.60 -26.69 -6.89
C SER A 172 8.51 -27.68 -6.50
N ASP A 173 8.86 -28.76 -5.79
CA ASP A 173 7.91 -29.74 -5.24
C ASP A 173 7.10 -29.23 -4.04
N VAL A 174 7.52 -28.13 -3.41
CA VAL A 174 6.99 -27.67 -2.11
C VAL A 174 6.36 -26.27 -2.20
N ALA A 175 6.86 -25.38 -3.07
CA ALA A 175 6.33 -24.03 -3.21
C ALA A 175 6.63 -23.39 -4.57
N GLU A 176 5.68 -22.60 -5.08
CA GLU A 176 5.86 -21.72 -6.23
C GLU A 176 6.37 -20.33 -5.78
N ILE A 177 7.41 -19.80 -6.45
CA ILE A 177 7.98 -18.48 -6.16
C ILE A 177 7.68 -17.50 -7.29
N THR A 178 7.05 -16.37 -6.95
CA THR A 178 6.75 -15.28 -7.89
C THR A 178 7.65 -14.07 -7.65
N ILE A 179 8.19 -13.49 -8.74
CA ILE A 179 9.03 -12.28 -8.70
C ILE A 179 8.37 -11.20 -9.57
N GLY A 180 7.80 -10.18 -8.93
CA GLY A 180 7.25 -9.01 -9.62
C GLY A 180 8.29 -7.92 -9.84
N LYS A 181 8.07 -7.06 -10.84
CA LYS A 181 8.80 -5.79 -11.03
C LYS A 181 7.97 -4.63 -10.47
N GLN A 182 8.61 -3.69 -9.78
CA GLN A 182 7.97 -2.50 -9.22
C GLN A 182 8.68 -1.23 -9.73
N VAL A 183 7.90 -0.25 -10.19
CA VAL A 183 8.40 1.09 -10.54
C VAL A 183 8.63 1.90 -9.26
N ARG A 184 9.76 2.59 -9.15
CA ARG A 184 10.07 3.49 -8.03
C ARG A 184 10.48 4.85 -8.57
N PHE A 185 9.77 5.89 -8.14
CA PHE A 185 10.15 7.27 -8.37
C PHE A 185 11.10 7.71 -7.26
N LYS A 186 12.21 8.37 -7.62
CA LYS A 186 13.20 8.89 -6.68
C LYS A 186 13.58 10.30 -7.10
N VAL A 187 13.61 11.22 -6.15
CA VAL A 187 14.20 12.55 -6.35
C VAL A 187 15.71 12.39 -6.46
N GLN A 188 16.31 12.92 -7.52
CA GLN A 188 17.77 12.98 -7.64
C GLN A 188 18.28 14.03 -6.64
N SER A 189 18.71 13.59 -5.46
CA SER A 189 19.32 14.50 -4.49
C SER A 189 20.62 15.05 -5.07
N ALA A 190 20.69 16.36 -5.30
CA ALA A 190 21.96 17.03 -5.58
C ALA A 190 22.94 16.71 -4.44
N THR A 191 24.05 16.05 -4.77
CA THR A 191 25.10 15.68 -3.83
C THR A 191 25.63 16.95 -3.15
N LYS A 192 25.09 17.29 -1.97
CA LYS A 192 25.67 18.34 -1.13
C LYS A 192 27.04 17.84 -0.68
N GLY A 193 28.08 18.27 -1.41
CA GLY A 193 29.47 18.13 -1.02
C GLY A 193 29.61 18.58 0.42
N ARG A 194 29.84 17.61 1.31
CA ARG A 194 29.98 17.79 2.75
C ARG A 194 31.33 18.47 2.97
N ASN A 195 31.37 19.81 2.82
CA ASN A 195 32.56 20.61 3.09
C ASN A 195 32.82 20.57 4.60
N LYS A 196 33.67 19.62 5.02
CA LYS A 196 34.23 19.55 6.37
C LYS A 196 35.14 20.78 6.53
N LYS A 197 34.60 21.86 7.10
CA LYS A 197 35.46 22.89 7.71
C LYS A 197 36.08 22.28 8.97
N ASN A 198 37.36 21.94 8.87
CA ASN A 198 38.22 21.78 10.04
C ASN A 198 38.38 23.16 10.68
N HIS A 199 37.94 23.32 11.93
CA HIS A 199 38.44 24.37 12.80
C HIS A 199 39.53 23.76 13.68
N ASN A 200 40.75 24.26 13.48
CA ASN A 200 41.77 24.34 14.53
C ASN A 200 41.31 25.32 15.61
#